data_AF-A0A1H0JKI6-F1
#
_entry.id   AF-A0A1H0JKI6-F1
#
_cell.length_a   1.000
_cell.length_b   1.000
_cell.length_c   1.000
_cell.angle_alpha   90.00
_cell.angle_beta   90.00
_cell.angle_gamma   90.00
#
_symmetry.space_group_name_H-M   'P 1'
#
loop_
_entity.id
_entity.type
_entity.pdbx_description
1 polymer ?
#
loop_
_entity_poly.entity_id
_entity_poly.type
_entity_poly.pdbx_seq_one_letter_code
_entity_poly.pdbx_strand_id
1 'polypeptide(L)'
;MAPWRHGPGPHAPYAHAPLDERSVAGPVSVGGDAQRITDGLGAEGFSCAQVRSNARSAQLWCRHRQGSALQERVTPVEVVATTTGDLVHARVEIDGTEPAGRPGHGEWMRRIVTASFLRAWPSDESEVTAAMDEAEHLGAWEESQAYETPPVESAVTANAEYGFVGHGLTEMTAHTRLAAEATWPYGADHYALTPTQALPGVLAGGSECHPPAYTSCWPGQTPAPPGGLPTMPDADGGLYLTFTTVEHANWAGDPATPGDQITSAEFGIGVLVPVDGPPPTLAEEGFPAGLSFLTPQVEPAVRAQVEQCMATGTPFHGVVAGTVLLIDAQRTEPLDGRFVTHCGVTVGVPLVQP
;
A
#
# COMPACT_ATOMS: atom_id res chain seq x y z
N MET A 1 26.70 12.60 25.04
CA MET A 1 25.90 11.72 24.17
C MET A 1 26.86 10.98 23.26
N ALA A 2 26.84 9.64 23.26
CA ALA A 2 27.63 8.88 22.29
C ALA A 2 26.99 9.08 20.90
N PRO A 3 27.77 9.27 19.83
CA PRO A 3 27.22 9.36 18.48
C PRO A 3 26.50 8.05 18.16
N TRP A 4 25.30 8.17 17.59
CA TRP A 4 24.58 7.05 16.99
C TRP A 4 25.51 6.44 15.94
N ARG A 5 26.08 5.29 16.25
CA ARG A 5 26.69 4.47 15.21
C ARG A 5 25.52 3.88 14.46
N HIS A 6 25.51 4.03 13.14
CA HIS A 6 24.77 3.15 12.25
C HIS A 6 25.27 1.73 12.55
N GLY A 7 24.68 1.08 13.55
CA GLY A 7 24.71 -0.37 13.62
C GLY A 7 24.09 -0.85 12.31
N PRO A 8 24.54 -1.99 11.75
CA PRO A 8 23.85 -2.56 10.61
C PRO A 8 22.40 -2.77 11.05
N GLY A 9 21.50 -1.93 10.55
CA GLY A 9 20.08 -2.22 10.60
C GLY A 9 19.87 -3.61 9.99
N PRO A 10 18.78 -4.30 10.34
CA PRO A 10 18.51 -5.61 9.74
C PRO A 10 18.59 -5.50 8.21
N HIS A 11 19.35 -6.40 7.56
CA HIS A 11 19.59 -6.39 6.11
C HIS A 11 18.30 -6.46 5.27
N ALA A 12 17.19 -6.87 5.90
CA ALA A 12 15.83 -6.62 5.47
C ALA A 12 14.95 -6.47 6.74
N PRO A 13 14.03 -5.50 6.81
CA PRO A 13 13.13 -5.30 7.96
C PRO A 13 12.21 -6.50 8.29
N TYR A 14 12.27 -7.57 7.49
CA TYR A 14 11.39 -8.75 7.53
C TYR A 14 12.11 -10.08 7.77
N ALA A 15 13.43 -10.08 7.99
CA ALA A 15 14.19 -11.32 8.18
C ALA A 15 14.00 -11.91 9.59
N HIS A 16 12.80 -12.40 9.90
CA HIS A 16 12.49 -13.11 11.14
C HIS A 16 11.62 -14.33 10.91
N ALA A 17 11.65 -15.26 11.89
CA ALA A 17 10.77 -16.41 11.87
C ALA A 17 9.30 -15.98 11.98
N PRO A 18 8.36 -16.80 11.46
CA PRO A 18 6.95 -16.60 11.68
C PRO A 18 6.54 -16.44 13.15
N LEU A 19 5.64 -15.50 13.46
CA LEU A 19 5.26 -15.14 14.84
C LEU A 19 3.74 -15.08 15.10
N ASP A 20 2.98 -16.11 14.70
CA ASP A 20 1.53 -16.23 14.98
C ASP A 20 0.76 -14.93 14.73
N GLU A 21 0.77 -14.51 13.48
CA GLU A 21 0.34 -13.18 13.10
C GLU A 21 -1.15 -13.14 12.79
N ARG A 22 -1.75 -11.98 13.06
CA ARG A 22 -3.17 -11.73 12.83
C ARG A 22 -3.33 -10.53 11.92
N SER A 23 -3.97 -10.76 10.78
CA SER A 23 -4.17 -9.74 9.74
C SER A 23 -5.64 -9.42 9.57
N VAL A 24 -6.25 -9.04 10.69
CA VAL A 24 -7.63 -8.58 10.77
C VAL A 24 -7.61 -7.10 11.06
N ALA A 25 -8.04 -6.31 10.08
CA ALA A 25 -8.21 -4.89 10.24
C ALA A 25 -9.30 -4.57 11.28
N GLY A 26 -8.98 -3.69 12.21
CA GLY A 26 -9.87 -3.24 13.27
C GLY A 26 -9.49 -1.86 13.79
N PRO A 27 -10.21 -1.35 14.81
CA PRO A 27 -9.86 -0.10 15.46
C PRO A 27 -8.42 -0.14 15.98
N VAL A 28 -7.73 1.00 15.93
CA VAL A 28 -6.39 1.14 16.55
C VAL A 28 -6.52 0.84 18.04
N SER A 29 -5.84 -0.22 18.51
CA SER A 29 -5.96 -0.71 19.89
C SER A 29 -4.68 -0.52 20.71
N VAL A 30 -3.60 -0.06 20.08
CA VAL A 30 -2.33 0.24 20.74
C VAL A 30 -2.33 1.66 21.33
N GLY A 31 -1.71 1.81 22.50
CA GLY A 31 -1.58 3.09 23.20
C GLY A 31 -0.37 3.91 22.74
N GLY A 32 0.25 4.64 23.67
CA GLY A 32 1.60 5.18 23.49
C GLY A 32 1.75 6.23 22.38
N ASP A 33 2.90 6.19 21.70
CA ASP A 33 3.21 7.06 20.55
C ASP A 33 2.26 6.79 19.39
N ALA A 34 1.97 5.52 19.13
CA ALA A 34 1.09 5.08 18.07
C ALA A 34 -0.32 5.68 18.19
N GLN A 35 -0.88 5.70 19.40
CA GLN A 35 -2.16 6.38 19.66
C GLN A 35 -2.05 7.89 19.42
N ARG A 36 -0.99 8.55 19.93
CA ARG A 36 -0.81 10.00 19.73
C ARG A 36 -0.68 10.37 18.25
N ILE A 37 0.05 9.57 17.48
CA ILE A 37 0.21 9.69 16.03
C ILE A 37 -1.14 9.53 15.34
N THR A 38 -1.85 8.44 15.60
CA THR A 38 -3.12 8.15 14.93
C THR A 38 -4.26 9.09 15.32
N ASP A 39 -4.33 9.53 16.58
CA ASP A 39 -5.26 10.59 17.04
C ASP A 39 -4.97 11.92 16.36
N GLY A 40 -3.68 12.24 16.20
CA GLY A 40 -3.20 13.40 15.48
C GLY A 40 -3.61 13.40 14.01
N LEU A 41 -3.34 12.31 13.31
CA LEU A 41 -3.76 12.09 11.93
C LEU A 41 -5.29 12.10 11.80
N GLY A 42 -6.01 11.49 12.75
CA GLY A 42 -7.47 11.49 12.78
C GLY A 42 -8.06 12.90 12.88
N ALA A 43 -7.43 13.79 13.66
CA ALA A 43 -7.82 15.19 13.73
C ALA A 43 -7.59 15.95 12.40
N GLU A 44 -6.65 15.49 11.58
CA GLU A 44 -6.40 15.98 10.22
C GLU A 44 -7.28 15.32 9.15
N GLY A 45 -8.20 14.43 9.53
CA GLY A 45 -9.13 13.77 8.62
C GLY A 45 -8.65 12.42 8.08
N PHE A 46 -7.55 11.87 8.59
CA PHE A 46 -7.13 10.52 8.24
C PHE A 46 -8.06 9.48 8.85
N SER A 47 -8.35 8.42 8.11
CA SER A 47 -8.97 7.21 8.62
C SER A 47 -7.88 6.20 8.97
N CYS A 48 -7.80 5.81 10.24
CA CYS A 48 -6.78 4.91 10.75
C CYS A 48 -7.35 3.55 11.18
N ALA A 49 -6.60 2.48 10.93
CA ALA A 49 -6.92 1.12 11.37
C ALA A 49 -5.65 0.39 11.81
N GLN A 50 -5.77 -0.51 12.79
CA GLN A 50 -4.76 -1.54 13.02
C GLN A 50 -5.02 -2.67 12.03
N VAL A 51 -4.07 -2.96 11.16
CA VAL A 51 -4.25 -3.85 10.00
C VAL A 51 -3.59 -5.20 10.20
N ARG A 52 -2.53 -5.26 11.01
CA ARG A 52 -1.84 -6.48 11.40
C ARG A 52 -1.32 -6.40 12.83
N SER A 53 -1.12 -7.54 13.45
CA SER A 53 -0.46 -7.63 14.75
C SER A 53 0.08 -9.02 15.02
N ASN A 54 1.13 -9.11 15.83
CA ASN A 54 1.58 -10.33 16.47
C ASN A 54 1.81 -10.06 17.97
N ALA A 55 2.45 -11.00 18.69
CA ALA A 55 2.69 -10.83 20.11
C ALA A 55 3.59 -9.63 20.48
N ARG A 56 4.35 -9.09 19.52
CA ARG A 56 5.37 -8.05 19.75
C ARG A 56 5.03 -6.70 19.13
N SER A 57 4.36 -6.73 17.97
CA SER A 57 4.19 -5.55 17.14
C SER A 57 2.78 -5.46 16.57
N ALA A 58 2.35 -4.24 16.25
CA ALA A 58 1.16 -3.92 15.49
C ALA A 58 1.53 -3.03 14.30
N GLN A 59 0.94 -3.33 13.15
CA GLN A 59 0.98 -2.45 11.97
C GLN A 59 -0.33 -1.68 11.92
N LEU A 60 -0.21 -0.36 11.79
CA LEU A 60 -1.29 0.57 11.64
C LEU A 60 -1.19 1.25 10.29
N TRP A 61 -2.35 1.64 9.80
CA TRP A 61 -2.53 2.21 8.49
C TRP A 61 -3.46 3.39 8.63
N CYS A 62 -3.02 4.56 8.16
CA CYS A 62 -3.82 5.77 8.14
C CYS A 62 -3.83 6.29 6.71
N ARG A 63 -5.03 6.56 6.17
CA ARG A 63 -5.18 7.17 4.85
C ARG A 63 -5.99 8.44 4.91
N HIS A 64 -5.56 9.43 4.13
CA HIS A 64 -6.32 10.65 3.90
C HIS A 64 -6.62 10.78 2.41
N ARG A 65 -7.90 10.99 2.10
CA ARG A 65 -8.37 11.23 0.74
C ARG A 65 -8.38 12.72 0.44
N GLN A 66 -7.77 13.13 -0.66
CA GLN A 66 -7.84 14.50 -1.19
C GLN A 66 -8.25 14.48 -2.66
N GLY A 67 -8.81 15.59 -3.14
CA GLY A 67 -9.13 15.77 -4.56
C GLY A 67 -10.57 15.42 -4.95
N SER A 68 -10.81 15.45 -6.26
CA SER A 68 -12.12 15.14 -6.87
C SER A 68 -12.17 13.67 -7.30
N ALA A 69 -13.35 13.17 -7.67
CA ALA A 69 -13.51 11.79 -8.13
C ALA A 69 -12.67 11.41 -9.37
N LEU A 70 -12.12 12.39 -10.11
CA LEU A 70 -11.28 12.17 -11.29
C LEU A 70 -9.77 12.39 -11.00
N GLN A 71 -9.42 12.90 -9.82
CA GLN A 71 -8.05 13.21 -9.38
C GLN A 71 -7.93 12.93 -7.88
N GLU A 72 -8.41 11.76 -7.47
CA GLU A 72 -8.38 11.36 -6.09
C GLU A 72 -6.95 10.97 -5.71
N ARG A 73 -6.48 11.55 -4.62
CA ARG A 73 -5.18 11.24 -4.03
C ARG A 73 -5.38 10.64 -2.68
N VAL A 74 -4.61 9.63 -2.42
CA VAL A 74 -4.57 8.97 -1.12
C VAL A 74 -3.20 9.24 -0.56
N THR A 75 -3.15 9.88 0.60
CA THR A 75 -1.91 10.02 1.35
C THR A 75 -1.78 8.84 2.31
N PRO A 76 -0.90 7.88 2.00
CA PRO A 76 -0.52 6.82 2.92
C PRO A 76 0.32 7.30 4.10
N VAL A 77 -0.10 6.90 5.31
CA VAL A 77 0.77 6.85 6.49
C VAL A 77 0.73 5.43 7.05
N GLU A 78 1.90 4.84 7.18
CA GLU A 78 2.10 3.47 7.66
C GLU A 78 2.93 3.51 8.92
N VAL A 79 2.46 2.85 9.97
CA VAL A 79 3.07 2.91 11.30
C VAL A 79 3.24 1.49 11.81
N VAL A 80 4.44 1.16 12.27
CA VAL A 80 4.71 -0.04 13.03
C VAL A 80 5.04 0.38 14.46
N ALA A 81 4.35 -0.23 15.41
CA ALA A 81 4.53 0.02 16.82
C ALA A 81 4.63 -1.30 17.59
N THR A 82 5.16 -1.24 18.80
CA THR A 82 5.06 -2.35 19.74
C THR A 82 3.59 -2.54 20.16
N THR A 83 3.25 -3.69 20.75
CA THR A 83 1.91 -3.90 21.32
C THR A 83 1.60 -2.96 22.50
N THR A 84 2.62 -2.35 23.11
CA THR A 84 2.47 -1.26 24.11
C THR A 84 2.28 0.12 23.47
N GLY A 85 2.49 0.24 22.16
CA GLY A 85 2.25 1.46 21.39
C GLY A 85 3.48 2.35 21.21
N ASP A 86 4.68 1.86 21.49
CA ASP A 86 5.94 2.58 21.22
C ASP A 86 6.23 2.52 19.73
N LEU A 87 6.59 3.66 19.12
CA LEU A 87 6.88 3.69 17.68
C LEU A 87 8.13 2.87 17.38
N VAL A 88 8.07 2.04 16.34
CA VAL A 88 9.21 1.28 15.80
C VAL A 88 9.65 1.91 14.49
N HIS A 89 8.71 2.06 13.57
CA HIS A 89 8.91 2.61 12.24
C HIS A 89 7.65 3.35 11.78
N ALA A 90 7.81 4.38 10.97
CA ALA A 90 6.72 4.88 10.14
C ALA A 90 7.20 5.36 8.78
N ARG A 91 6.29 5.38 7.83
CA ARG A 91 6.46 5.95 6.49
C ARG A 91 5.25 6.81 6.14
N VAL A 92 5.51 7.96 5.54
CA VAL A 92 4.51 8.82 4.90
C VAL A 92 4.91 8.96 3.45
N GLU A 93 3.97 8.77 2.55
CA GLU A 93 4.19 9.01 1.13
C GLU A 93 3.11 9.95 0.60
N ILE A 94 3.52 10.97 -0.13
CA ILE A 94 2.69 11.91 -0.86
C ILE A 94 2.94 11.61 -2.33
N ASP A 95 1.86 11.25 -3.02
CA ASP A 95 1.84 10.89 -4.43
C ASP A 95 2.79 11.78 -5.27
N GLY A 96 3.86 11.15 -5.75
CA GLY A 96 4.93 11.76 -6.53
C GLY A 96 4.73 11.64 -8.05
N THR A 97 3.59 11.12 -8.52
CA THR A 97 3.31 10.95 -9.96
C THR A 97 3.14 12.27 -10.72
N GLU A 98 3.10 13.39 -10.02
CA GLU A 98 3.16 14.72 -10.61
C GLU A 98 4.55 15.35 -10.48
N PRO A 99 4.96 16.18 -11.45
CA PRO A 99 6.30 16.77 -11.46
C PRO A 99 6.60 17.47 -10.12
N ALA A 100 7.79 17.19 -9.59
CA ALA A 100 8.34 17.81 -8.40
C ALA A 100 8.15 19.34 -8.46
N GLY A 101 7.65 19.94 -7.35
CA GLY A 101 7.44 21.38 -7.26
C GLY A 101 6.00 21.87 -7.42
N ARG A 102 4.99 21.00 -7.36
CA ARG A 102 3.60 21.48 -7.22
C ARG A 102 3.44 22.23 -5.88
N PRO A 103 2.78 23.41 -5.87
CA PRO A 103 2.51 24.14 -4.64
C PRO A 103 1.71 23.26 -3.66
N GLY A 104 2.23 23.08 -2.44
CA GLY A 104 1.50 22.47 -1.32
C GLY A 104 1.94 21.08 -0.87
N HIS A 105 2.81 20.36 -1.60
CA HIS A 105 3.31 19.05 -1.11
C HIS A 105 4.11 19.20 0.19
N GLY A 106 5.08 20.14 0.22
CA GLY A 106 5.84 20.44 1.43
C GLY A 106 4.96 20.90 2.60
N GLU A 107 3.97 21.76 2.33
CA GLU A 107 3.00 22.18 3.35
C GLU A 107 2.16 21.00 3.87
N TRP A 108 1.73 20.11 2.99
CA TRP A 108 0.97 18.91 3.38
C TRP A 108 1.81 17.94 4.20
N MET A 109 3.06 17.66 3.80
CA MET A 109 3.99 16.85 4.60
C MET A 109 4.22 17.48 5.97
N ARG A 110 4.49 18.79 6.04
CA ARG A 110 4.67 19.51 7.31
C ARG A 110 3.45 19.40 8.20
N ARG A 111 2.25 19.53 7.64
CA ARG A 111 0.99 19.38 8.37
C ARG A 111 0.84 17.97 8.94
N ILE A 112 1.10 16.93 8.13
CA ILE A 112 1.07 15.53 8.58
C ILE A 112 2.08 15.32 9.71
N VAL A 113 3.35 15.69 9.49
CA VAL A 113 4.45 15.49 10.45
C VAL A 113 4.18 16.21 11.77
N THR A 114 3.68 17.44 11.70
CA THR A 114 3.31 18.25 12.86
C THR A 114 2.16 17.61 13.64
N ALA A 115 1.09 17.22 12.94
CA ALA A 115 -0.09 16.65 13.57
C ALA A 115 0.17 15.27 14.18
N SER A 116 1.16 14.51 13.68
CA SER A 116 1.44 13.13 14.06
C SER A 116 2.70 12.98 14.92
N PHE A 117 3.88 13.00 14.30
CA PHE A 117 5.16 12.69 14.97
C PHE A 117 5.59 13.78 15.93
N LEU A 118 5.52 15.06 15.55
CA LEU A 118 5.89 16.15 16.45
C LEU A 118 4.86 16.36 17.56
N ARG A 119 3.61 15.94 17.34
CA ARG A 119 2.63 15.83 18.43
C ARG A 119 3.01 14.74 19.43
N ALA A 120 3.53 13.61 18.97
CA ALA A 120 4.02 12.54 19.85
C ALA A 120 5.31 12.96 20.57
N TRP A 121 6.20 13.65 19.87
CA TRP A 121 7.51 14.08 20.37
C TRP A 121 7.81 15.56 20.07
N PRO A 122 7.25 16.50 20.85
CA PRO A 122 7.45 17.93 20.63
C PRO A 122 8.91 18.39 20.75
N SER A 123 9.75 17.62 21.44
CA SER A 123 11.19 17.90 21.56
C SER A 123 11.95 17.81 20.25
N ASP A 124 11.39 17.15 19.24
CA ASP A 124 12.05 16.88 17.96
C ASP A 124 11.79 18.00 16.93
N GLU A 125 10.92 18.96 17.25
CA GLU A 125 10.39 19.95 16.31
C GLU A 125 11.47 20.76 15.61
N SER A 126 12.51 21.20 16.33
CA SER A 126 13.57 22.05 15.76
C SER A 126 14.40 21.30 14.72
N GLU A 127 14.89 20.11 15.05
CA GLU A 127 15.73 19.30 14.20
C GLU A 127 14.97 18.78 12.98
N VAL A 128 13.72 18.33 13.19
CA VAL A 128 12.86 17.83 12.10
C VAL A 128 12.49 18.94 11.13
N THR A 129 12.06 20.11 11.63
CA THR A 129 11.70 21.23 10.76
C THR A 129 12.90 21.68 9.93
N ALA A 130 14.10 21.72 10.51
CA ALA A 130 15.32 22.07 9.78
C ALA A 130 15.65 21.07 8.67
N ALA A 131 15.50 19.75 8.90
CA ALA A 131 15.72 18.74 7.86
C ALA A 131 14.66 18.80 6.76
N MET A 132 13.40 19.09 7.10
CA MET A 132 12.34 19.30 6.11
C MET A 132 12.62 20.55 5.25
N ASP A 133 13.09 21.63 5.87
CA ASP A 133 13.51 22.84 5.15
C ASP A 133 14.62 22.51 4.16
N GLU A 134 15.68 21.80 4.58
CA GLU A 134 16.79 21.43 3.70
C GLU A 134 16.31 20.53 2.55
N ALA A 135 15.54 19.47 2.83
CA ALA A 135 14.98 18.60 1.80
C ALA A 135 14.10 19.34 0.77
N GLU A 136 13.36 20.36 1.20
CA GLU A 136 12.57 21.20 0.31
C GLU A 136 13.46 22.07 -0.58
N HIS A 137 14.58 22.59 -0.07
CA HIS A 137 15.55 23.36 -0.86
C HIS A 137 16.28 22.53 -1.92
N LEU A 138 16.41 21.21 -1.71
CA LEU A 138 16.95 20.29 -2.72
C LEU A 138 16.00 20.08 -3.92
N GLY A 139 14.75 20.55 -3.84
CA GLY A 139 13.66 20.34 -4.80
C GLY A 139 13.81 20.97 -6.20
N ALA A 140 14.97 21.50 -6.57
CA ALA A 140 15.27 21.97 -7.93
C ALA A 140 16.16 20.97 -8.71
N TRP A 141 15.88 19.68 -8.57
CA TRP A 141 16.59 18.62 -9.26
C TRP A 141 16.21 18.60 -10.75
N GLU A 142 17.21 18.63 -11.64
CA GLU A 142 16.97 18.54 -13.08
C GLU A 142 16.46 17.15 -13.47
N GLU A 143 15.48 17.10 -14.36
CA GLU A 143 14.86 15.90 -14.96
C GLU A 143 15.90 14.93 -15.58
N SER A 144 17.11 15.41 -15.87
CA SER A 144 18.24 14.63 -16.38
C SER A 144 18.85 13.63 -15.37
N GLN A 145 18.52 13.75 -14.08
CA GLN A 145 19.05 12.91 -13.00
C GLN A 145 18.09 11.80 -12.54
N ALA A 146 16.94 11.59 -13.21
CA ALA A 146 15.88 10.64 -12.82
C ALA A 146 16.31 9.15 -12.62
N TYR A 147 17.56 8.80 -12.90
CA TYR A 147 18.15 7.48 -12.65
C TYR A 147 19.06 7.41 -11.41
N GLU A 148 19.32 8.53 -10.74
CA GLU A 148 20.07 8.58 -9.48
C GLU A 148 19.11 8.49 -8.29
N THR A 149 19.57 7.91 -7.17
CA THR A 149 18.79 7.86 -5.92
C THR A 149 18.50 9.30 -5.48
N PRO A 150 17.23 9.67 -5.24
CA PRO A 150 16.90 11.03 -4.85
C PRO A 150 17.63 11.38 -3.54
N PRO A 151 18.09 12.63 -3.38
CA PRO A 151 18.81 13.01 -2.19
C PRO A 151 17.89 12.92 -0.97
N VAL A 152 18.39 12.37 0.12
CA VAL A 152 17.65 12.19 1.38
C VAL A 152 18.29 13.07 2.44
N GLU A 153 17.52 13.98 3.03
CA GLU A 153 17.94 14.71 4.23
C GLU A 153 17.44 13.99 5.47
N SER A 154 18.23 14.05 6.54
CA SER A 154 17.91 13.32 7.75
C SER A 154 18.07 14.16 9.01
N ALA A 155 17.24 13.88 10.00
CA ALA A 155 17.35 14.43 11.35
C ALA A 155 17.45 13.28 12.35
N VAL A 156 18.50 13.27 13.16
CA VAL A 156 18.65 12.32 14.27
C VAL A 156 18.35 13.04 15.58
N THR A 157 17.32 12.56 16.27
CA THR A 157 16.82 13.16 17.52
C THR A 157 17.05 12.22 18.71
N ALA A 158 16.46 12.56 19.86
CA ALA A 158 16.43 11.66 21.01
C ALA A 158 15.48 10.46 20.79
N ASN A 159 14.41 10.64 20.01
CA ASN A 159 13.33 9.66 19.86
C ASN A 159 13.45 8.83 18.57
N ALA A 160 13.79 9.48 17.45
CA ALA A 160 13.86 8.84 16.15
C ALA A 160 14.93 9.44 15.22
N GLU A 161 15.31 8.66 14.22
CA GLU A 161 15.95 9.11 12.99
C GLU A 161 14.86 9.30 11.93
N TYR A 162 14.77 10.52 11.40
CA TYR A 162 13.84 10.91 10.35
C TYR A 162 14.59 11.01 9.03
N GLY A 163 14.02 10.47 7.95
CA GLY A 163 14.50 10.67 6.59
C GLY A 163 13.44 11.38 5.76
N PHE A 164 13.86 12.31 4.91
CA PHE A 164 13.00 13.07 4.00
C PHE A 164 13.57 12.99 2.60
N VAL A 165 12.77 12.49 1.66
CA VAL A 165 13.18 12.44 0.25
C VAL A 165 13.04 13.84 -0.34
N GLY A 166 14.13 14.37 -0.90
CA GLY A 166 14.14 15.59 -1.71
C GLY A 166 13.19 15.45 -2.90
N HIS A 167 12.83 16.53 -3.60
CA HIS A 167 11.71 16.63 -4.57
C HIS A 167 10.38 17.16 -4.01
N GLY A 168 10.44 18.07 -3.03
CA GLY A 168 9.24 18.70 -2.47
C GLY A 168 8.57 17.87 -1.38
N LEU A 169 9.37 17.09 -0.63
CA LEU A 169 8.95 16.30 0.53
C LEU A 169 7.88 15.26 0.18
N THR A 170 8.16 14.42 -0.82
CA THR A 170 7.25 13.36 -1.28
C THR A 170 7.22 12.16 -0.35
N GLU A 171 8.28 11.92 0.41
CA GLU A 171 8.34 10.81 1.36
C GLU A 171 9.02 11.22 2.66
N MET A 172 8.52 10.66 3.76
CA MET A 172 9.14 10.72 5.07
C MET A 172 9.21 9.31 5.67
N THR A 173 10.34 9.00 6.30
CA THR A 173 10.48 7.82 7.17
C THR A 173 10.86 8.25 8.58
N ALA A 174 10.43 7.49 9.57
CA ALA A 174 10.84 7.64 10.97
C ALA A 174 11.21 6.27 11.53
N HIS A 175 12.39 6.15 12.14
CA HIS A 175 12.88 4.91 12.74
C HIS A 175 13.36 5.14 14.16
N THR A 176 12.91 4.31 15.11
CA THR A 176 13.38 4.37 16.50
C THR A 176 14.42 3.28 16.76
N ARG A 177 15.05 3.29 17.94
CA ARG A 177 15.98 2.22 18.35
C ARG A 177 15.32 0.84 18.38
N LEU A 178 14.00 0.79 18.54
CA LEU A 178 13.24 -0.46 18.59
C LEU A 178 13.21 -1.15 17.22
N ALA A 179 13.47 -0.43 16.11
CA ALA A 179 13.50 -0.98 14.76
C ALA A 179 14.52 -2.12 14.59
N ALA A 180 15.64 -2.09 15.33
CA ALA A 180 16.64 -3.16 15.30
C ALA A 180 16.22 -4.43 16.05
N GLU A 181 15.21 -4.35 16.92
CA GLU A 181 14.75 -5.44 17.79
C GLU A 181 13.38 -5.99 17.40
N ALA A 182 12.62 -5.22 16.63
CA ALA A 182 11.24 -5.52 16.30
C ALA A 182 11.11 -6.48 15.12
N THR A 183 10.18 -7.42 15.26
CA THR A 183 9.70 -8.32 14.21
C THR A 183 8.38 -7.78 13.69
N TRP A 184 8.31 -7.51 12.39
CA TRP A 184 7.21 -6.82 11.74
C TRP A 184 6.10 -7.82 11.38
N PRO A 185 4.82 -7.49 11.56
CA PRO A 185 3.76 -8.36 11.06
C PRO A 185 3.83 -8.48 9.53
N TYR A 186 4.00 -9.68 8.99
CA TYR A 186 4.13 -10.01 7.56
C TYR A 186 2.93 -10.80 6.98
N GLY A 187 2.09 -11.44 7.79
CA GLY A 187 1.06 -12.36 7.34
C GLY A 187 -0.20 -11.72 6.75
N ALA A 188 -0.99 -12.51 6.05
CA ALA A 188 -2.33 -12.16 5.54
C ALA A 188 -3.35 -13.28 5.74
N ASP A 189 -3.04 -14.25 6.61
CA ASP A 189 -3.70 -15.56 6.67
C ASP A 189 -5.22 -15.48 6.91
N HIS A 190 -5.70 -14.33 7.41
CA HIS A 190 -7.13 -14.06 7.56
C HIS A 190 -7.85 -13.85 6.22
N TYR A 191 -7.24 -13.12 5.28
CA TYR A 191 -7.93 -12.64 4.08
C TYR A 191 -7.41 -13.20 2.77
N ALA A 192 -6.15 -13.61 2.70
CA ALA A 192 -5.57 -14.20 1.51
C ALA A 192 -5.19 -15.66 1.75
N LEU A 193 -5.38 -16.48 0.73
CA LEU A 193 -4.75 -17.79 0.65
C LEU A 193 -3.25 -17.64 0.38
N THR A 194 -2.47 -18.70 0.58
CA THR A 194 -1.08 -18.67 0.12
C THR A 194 -1.03 -18.63 -1.42
N PRO A 195 0.04 -18.10 -2.04
CA PRO A 195 0.22 -18.17 -3.48
C PRO A 195 0.00 -19.60 -4.03
N THR A 196 0.59 -20.63 -3.40
CA THR A 196 0.39 -22.04 -3.77
C THR A 196 -1.09 -22.46 -3.78
N GLN A 197 -1.88 -21.99 -2.82
CA GLN A 197 -3.31 -22.29 -2.72
C GLN A 197 -4.16 -21.46 -3.69
N ALA A 198 -3.75 -20.23 -3.98
CA ALA A 198 -4.44 -19.32 -4.89
C ALA A 198 -4.25 -19.70 -6.37
N LEU A 199 -3.06 -20.19 -6.75
CA LEU A 199 -2.68 -20.42 -8.15
C LEU A 199 -3.71 -21.23 -8.94
N PRO A 200 -4.19 -22.40 -8.45
CA PRO A 200 -5.09 -23.23 -9.24
C PRO A 200 -6.41 -22.52 -9.57
N GLY A 201 -6.91 -21.69 -8.66
CA GLY A 201 -8.11 -20.88 -8.88
C GLY A 201 -7.87 -19.76 -9.89
N VAL A 202 -6.73 -19.07 -9.78
CA VAL A 202 -6.33 -18.00 -10.71
C VAL A 202 -6.16 -18.54 -12.14
N LEU A 203 -5.48 -19.67 -12.29
CA LEU A 203 -5.31 -20.33 -13.60
C LEU A 203 -6.63 -20.87 -14.16
N ALA A 204 -7.49 -21.46 -13.32
CA ALA A 204 -8.83 -21.90 -13.73
C ALA A 204 -9.71 -20.71 -14.15
N GLY A 205 -9.41 -19.51 -13.65
CA GLY A 205 -10.02 -18.24 -14.04
C GLY A 205 -9.64 -17.76 -15.45
N GLY A 206 -8.67 -18.42 -16.11
CA GLY A 206 -8.19 -18.04 -17.44
C GLY A 206 -7.00 -17.07 -17.43
N SER A 207 -6.40 -16.83 -16.26
CA SER A 207 -5.17 -16.05 -16.15
C SER A 207 -3.93 -16.90 -16.48
N GLU A 208 -2.93 -16.28 -17.10
CA GLU A 208 -1.58 -16.78 -17.26
C GLU A 208 -0.66 -16.03 -16.29
N CYS A 209 0.04 -16.75 -15.42
CA CYS A 209 1.01 -16.19 -14.49
C CYS A 209 2.43 -16.43 -15.02
N HIS A 210 3.33 -15.44 -14.88
CA HIS A 210 4.68 -15.51 -15.46
C HIS A 210 5.81 -15.66 -14.41
N PRO A 211 6.85 -16.48 -14.69
CA PRO A 211 8.04 -16.62 -13.84
C PRO A 211 8.91 -15.33 -13.81
N PRO A 212 9.83 -15.18 -12.85
CA PRO A 212 10.32 -16.20 -11.89
C PRO A 212 9.52 -16.31 -10.59
N ALA A 213 8.64 -15.35 -10.30
CA ALA A 213 7.89 -15.35 -9.04
C ALA A 213 6.37 -15.56 -9.20
N TYR A 214 5.82 -15.69 -10.42
CA TYR A 214 4.37 -15.79 -10.68
C TYR A 214 3.51 -14.71 -9.97
N THR A 215 4.14 -13.64 -9.48
CA THR A 215 3.54 -12.51 -8.77
C THR A 215 2.72 -11.62 -9.68
N SER A 216 2.77 -11.83 -11.00
CA SER A 216 1.95 -11.12 -11.97
C SER A 216 1.25 -12.13 -12.86
N CYS A 217 -0.07 -12.08 -12.82
CA CYS A 217 -0.99 -12.86 -13.61
C CYS A 217 -1.80 -11.93 -14.50
N TRP A 218 -1.90 -12.28 -15.76
CA TRP A 218 -2.65 -11.52 -16.76
C TRP A 218 -3.76 -12.43 -17.28
N PRO A 219 -4.92 -11.92 -17.71
CA PRO A 219 -5.77 -12.71 -18.60
C PRO A 219 -4.90 -13.23 -19.74
N GLY A 220 -4.95 -14.53 -20.03
CA GLY A 220 -4.16 -15.10 -21.12
C GLY A 220 -4.46 -14.33 -22.40
N GLN A 221 -3.50 -13.55 -22.90
CA GLN A 221 -3.73 -12.80 -24.13
C GLN A 221 -3.67 -13.75 -25.32
N THR A 222 -4.61 -13.53 -26.24
CA THR A 222 -4.42 -13.69 -27.68
C THR A 222 -2.95 -13.47 -28.10
N PRO A 223 -2.40 -14.32 -28.98
CA PRO A 223 -0.97 -14.48 -29.20
C PRO A 223 -0.25 -13.15 -29.51
N ALA A 224 0.86 -12.92 -28.81
CA ALA A 224 1.79 -11.82 -29.12
C ALA A 224 2.24 -11.92 -30.60
N PRO A 225 2.35 -10.80 -31.33
CA PRO A 225 3.01 -10.83 -32.63
C PRO A 225 4.46 -11.31 -32.44
N PRO A 226 4.97 -12.16 -33.35
CA PRO A 226 6.28 -12.79 -33.17
C PRO A 226 7.38 -11.72 -33.09
N GLY A 227 8.05 -11.65 -31.93
CA GLY A 227 9.21 -10.79 -31.68
C GLY A 227 9.01 -9.58 -30.76
N GLY A 228 7.82 -9.37 -30.19
CA GLY A 228 7.58 -8.32 -29.18
C GLY A 228 7.65 -8.85 -27.75
N LEU A 229 8.20 -8.04 -26.83
CA LEU A 229 7.87 -8.19 -25.40
C LEU A 229 6.36 -7.95 -25.23
N PRO A 230 5.67 -8.65 -24.30
CA PRO A 230 4.29 -8.30 -23.96
C PRO A 230 4.28 -6.84 -23.50
N THR A 231 3.63 -5.98 -24.28
CA THR A 231 3.30 -4.63 -23.84
C THR A 231 2.32 -4.79 -22.68
N MET A 232 2.65 -4.22 -21.51
CA MET A 232 1.67 -4.01 -20.45
C MET A 232 0.42 -3.44 -21.14
N PRO A 233 -0.79 -3.98 -20.89
CA PRO A 233 -1.97 -3.25 -21.28
C PRO A 233 -1.84 -1.88 -20.62
N ASP A 234 -1.71 -0.84 -21.43
CA ASP A 234 -1.69 0.53 -20.96
C ASP A 234 -2.91 0.76 -20.04
N ALA A 235 -2.91 1.85 -19.27
CA ALA A 235 -3.96 2.25 -18.33
C ALA A 235 -5.40 2.33 -18.91
N ASP A 236 -5.60 1.91 -20.15
CA ASP A 236 -6.84 1.83 -20.93
C ASP A 236 -7.74 0.62 -20.59
N GLY A 237 -7.58 0.00 -19.40
CA GLY A 237 -8.60 -0.89 -18.83
C GLY A 237 -8.43 -2.40 -19.06
N GLY A 238 -7.21 -2.88 -19.29
CA GLY A 238 -6.94 -4.32 -19.27
C GLY A 238 -7.05 -4.92 -17.86
N LEU A 239 -7.61 -6.13 -17.77
CA LEU A 239 -7.57 -6.91 -16.53
C LEU A 239 -6.11 -7.27 -16.19
N TYR A 240 -5.69 -7.04 -14.95
CA TYR A 240 -4.39 -7.50 -14.43
C TYR A 240 -4.56 -7.97 -12.99
N LEU A 241 -3.70 -8.87 -12.52
CA LEU A 241 -3.65 -9.32 -11.13
C LEU A 241 -2.19 -9.47 -10.69
N THR A 242 -1.79 -8.69 -9.70
CA THR A 242 -0.45 -8.68 -9.11
C THR A 242 -0.54 -9.05 -7.63
N PHE A 243 0.37 -9.88 -7.16
CA PHE A 243 0.54 -10.24 -5.77
C PHE A 243 1.84 -9.66 -5.23
N THR A 244 1.76 -9.04 -4.07
CA THR A 244 2.94 -8.73 -3.25
C THR A 244 3.14 -9.90 -2.28
N THR A 245 4.38 -10.38 -2.14
CA THR A 245 4.76 -11.48 -1.25
C THR A 245 5.86 -11.04 -0.28
N VAL A 246 6.05 -11.78 0.81
CA VAL A 246 6.98 -11.43 1.92
C VAL A 246 8.45 -11.48 1.48
N GLU A 247 8.77 -12.28 0.47
CA GLU A 247 10.05 -12.27 -0.22
C GLU A 247 9.78 -12.31 -1.73
N HIS A 248 10.72 -11.88 -2.57
CA HIS A 248 10.81 -12.33 -3.97
C HIS A 248 11.15 -13.83 -4.04
N ALA A 249 10.55 -14.63 -3.17
CA ALA A 249 10.62 -16.07 -3.19
C ALA A 249 10.04 -16.48 -4.53
N ASN A 250 10.92 -16.96 -5.39
CA ASN A 250 10.54 -17.59 -6.63
C ASN A 250 9.43 -18.60 -6.30
N TRP A 251 8.22 -18.37 -6.80
CA TRP A 251 7.04 -19.25 -6.71
C TRP A 251 7.27 -20.52 -7.57
N ALA A 252 8.49 -21.04 -7.53
CA ALA A 252 8.90 -22.28 -8.15
C ALA A 252 8.47 -23.46 -7.29
N GLY A 253 7.16 -23.58 -7.03
CA GLY A 253 6.48 -24.82 -6.67
C GLY A 253 7.02 -25.64 -5.50
N ASP A 254 7.85 -25.09 -4.61
CA ASP A 254 8.26 -25.75 -3.37
C ASP A 254 7.35 -25.28 -2.22
N PRO A 255 6.33 -26.07 -1.85
CA PRO A 255 5.40 -25.74 -0.76
C PRO A 255 6.09 -25.73 0.62
N ALA A 256 7.38 -26.07 0.71
CA ALA A 256 8.16 -26.06 1.94
C ALA A 256 8.98 -24.77 2.14
N THR A 257 8.90 -23.78 1.23
CA THR A 257 9.64 -22.53 1.38
C THR A 257 9.00 -21.65 2.45
N PRO A 258 9.70 -21.28 3.54
CA PRO A 258 9.25 -20.20 4.42
C PRO A 258 9.11 -18.93 3.57
N GLY A 259 7.89 -18.39 3.42
CA GLY A 259 7.64 -17.21 2.58
C GLY A 259 6.50 -17.32 1.55
N ASP A 260 5.78 -18.43 1.47
CA ASP A 260 4.56 -18.58 0.63
C ASP A 260 3.37 -17.82 1.24
N GLN A 261 3.43 -16.49 1.24
CA GLN A 261 2.36 -15.62 1.75
C GLN A 261 2.14 -14.41 0.87
N ILE A 262 0.88 -14.17 0.52
CA ILE A 262 0.42 -12.93 -0.11
C ILE A 262 0.34 -11.86 0.97
N THR A 263 0.91 -10.69 0.77
CA THR A 263 0.80 -9.53 1.67
C THR A 263 -0.18 -8.50 1.14
N SER A 264 -0.31 -8.41 -0.18
CA SER A 264 -1.39 -7.67 -0.83
C SER A 264 -1.64 -8.26 -2.20
N ALA A 265 -2.86 -8.07 -2.69
CA ALA A 265 -3.21 -8.34 -4.08
C ALA A 265 -3.69 -7.04 -4.70
N GLU A 266 -3.24 -6.74 -5.90
CA GLU A 266 -3.67 -5.61 -6.69
C GLU A 266 -4.24 -6.11 -8.02
N PHE A 267 -5.38 -5.59 -8.46
CA PHE A 267 -5.91 -5.89 -9.78
C PHE A 267 -6.68 -4.71 -10.35
N GLY A 268 -6.62 -4.54 -11.67
CA GLY A 268 -7.38 -3.54 -12.40
C GLY A 268 -8.48 -4.19 -13.22
N ILE A 269 -9.63 -3.50 -13.37
CA ILE A 269 -10.74 -3.95 -14.22
C ILE A 269 -11.34 -2.75 -14.94
N GLY A 270 -11.45 -2.83 -16.28
CA GLY A 270 -12.23 -1.89 -17.09
C GLY A 270 -13.52 -2.57 -17.55
N VAL A 271 -14.68 -2.01 -17.21
CA VAL A 271 -15.99 -2.62 -17.55
C VAL A 271 -16.91 -1.66 -18.28
N LEU A 272 -17.62 -2.17 -19.28
CA LEU A 272 -18.68 -1.45 -19.99
C LEU A 272 -20.01 -1.63 -19.28
N VAL A 273 -20.49 -0.55 -18.67
CA VAL A 273 -21.74 -0.57 -17.90
C VAL A 273 -22.86 0.10 -18.71
N PRO A 274 -23.98 -0.60 -18.97
CA PRO A 274 -25.16 0.01 -19.58
C PRO A 274 -25.77 1.09 -18.68
N VAL A 275 -26.24 2.20 -19.26
CA VAL A 275 -26.95 3.25 -18.51
C VAL A 275 -28.27 2.73 -17.94
N ASP A 276 -28.98 1.89 -18.71
CA ASP A 276 -30.32 1.39 -18.37
C ASP A 276 -30.36 -0.14 -18.13
N GLY A 277 -29.27 -0.72 -17.63
CA GLY A 277 -29.16 -2.17 -17.40
C GLY A 277 -28.46 -2.53 -16.08
N PRO A 278 -28.51 -3.81 -15.66
CA PRO A 278 -27.72 -4.26 -14.53
C PRO A 278 -26.22 -4.10 -14.84
N PRO A 279 -25.41 -3.68 -13.85
CA PRO A 279 -23.97 -3.64 -14.01
C PRO A 279 -23.43 -5.08 -14.17
N PRO A 280 -22.33 -5.26 -14.93
CA PRO A 280 -21.69 -6.56 -15.03
C PRO A 280 -21.07 -6.97 -13.69
N THR A 281 -20.96 -8.29 -13.50
CA THR A 281 -20.35 -8.92 -12.33
C THR A 281 -18.86 -9.19 -12.56
N LEU A 282 -18.09 -9.40 -11.49
CA LEU A 282 -16.68 -9.81 -11.60
C LEU A 282 -16.53 -11.12 -12.38
N ALA A 283 -17.51 -12.03 -12.26
CA ALA A 283 -17.51 -13.29 -13.00
C ALA A 283 -17.61 -13.10 -14.52
N GLU A 284 -18.32 -12.08 -14.97
CA GLU A 284 -18.48 -11.75 -16.39
C GLU A 284 -17.25 -11.01 -16.94
N GLU A 285 -16.51 -10.31 -16.08
CA GLU A 285 -15.45 -9.36 -16.44
C GLU A 285 -14.04 -9.91 -16.17
N GLY A 286 -13.90 -11.25 -16.16
CA GLY A 286 -12.62 -11.94 -16.17
C GLY A 286 -12.19 -12.60 -14.86
N PHE A 287 -13.05 -12.62 -13.84
CA PHE A 287 -12.90 -13.46 -12.66
C PHE A 287 -14.00 -14.53 -12.57
N PRO A 288 -14.13 -15.46 -13.53
CA PRO A 288 -15.24 -16.43 -13.55
C PRO A 288 -15.24 -17.37 -12.34
N ALA A 289 -14.08 -17.56 -11.70
CA ALA A 289 -13.92 -18.29 -10.44
C ALA A 289 -14.05 -17.40 -9.18
N GLY A 290 -14.38 -16.12 -9.33
CA GLY A 290 -14.32 -15.09 -8.28
C GLY A 290 -12.89 -14.70 -7.92
N LEU A 291 -12.74 -14.02 -6.78
CA LEU A 291 -11.43 -13.62 -6.25
C LEU A 291 -10.79 -14.79 -5.50
N SER A 292 -10.40 -15.84 -6.24
CA SER A 292 -9.98 -17.14 -5.69
C SER A 292 -8.71 -17.10 -4.84
N PHE A 293 -8.00 -15.98 -4.80
CA PHE A 293 -6.87 -15.74 -3.92
C PHE A 293 -7.30 -15.30 -2.50
N LEU A 294 -8.58 -14.98 -2.29
CA LEU A 294 -9.12 -14.62 -0.99
C LEU A 294 -9.64 -15.85 -0.24
N THR A 295 -9.65 -15.75 1.10
CA THR A 295 -10.27 -16.78 1.94
C THR A 295 -11.79 -16.79 1.74
N PRO A 296 -12.47 -17.95 1.87
CA PRO A 296 -13.93 -18.05 1.73
C PRO A 296 -14.73 -17.13 2.65
N GLN A 297 -14.13 -16.71 3.77
CA GLN A 297 -14.75 -15.81 4.76
C GLN A 297 -14.76 -14.35 4.29
N VAL A 298 -13.74 -13.92 3.55
CA VAL A 298 -13.56 -12.53 3.11
C VAL A 298 -14.09 -12.31 1.70
N GLU A 299 -13.92 -13.31 0.84
CA GLU A 299 -14.18 -13.23 -0.60
C GLU A 299 -15.58 -12.66 -0.95
N PRO A 300 -16.70 -13.13 -0.36
CA PRO A 300 -18.02 -12.64 -0.77
C PRO A 300 -18.24 -11.16 -0.46
N ALA A 301 -17.69 -10.67 0.65
CA ALA A 301 -17.84 -9.28 1.07
C ALA A 301 -16.97 -8.35 0.22
N VAL A 302 -15.73 -8.75 -0.07
CA VAL A 302 -14.83 -7.98 -0.95
C VAL A 302 -15.40 -7.95 -2.37
N ARG A 303 -15.85 -9.08 -2.91
CA ARG A 303 -16.50 -9.16 -4.22
C ARG A 303 -17.68 -8.21 -4.32
N ALA A 304 -18.59 -8.25 -3.35
CA ALA A 304 -19.77 -7.38 -3.33
C ALA A 304 -19.39 -5.88 -3.29
N GLN A 305 -18.37 -5.51 -2.53
CA GLN A 305 -17.91 -4.12 -2.47
C GLN A 305 -17.27 -3.69 -3.81
N VAL A 306 -16.45 -4.54 -4.44
CA VAL A 306 -15.85 -4.26 -5.74
C VAL A 306 -16.93 -4.09 -6.81
N GLU A 307 -17.87 -5.03 -6.89
CA GLU A 307 -18.99 -4.96 -7.84
C GLU A 307 -19.86 -3.72 -7.59
N GLN A 308 -20.08 -3.31 -6.34
CA GLN A 308 -20.77 -2.06 -6.02
C GLN A 308 -19.99 -0.83 -6.52
N CYS A 309 -18.66 -0.79 -6.37
CA CYS A 309 -17.83 0.32 -6.83
C CYS A 309 -17.78 0.38 -8.36
N MET A 310 -17.65 -0.77 -9.04
CA MET A 310 -17.80 -0.89 -10.49
C MET A 310 -19.17 -0.40 -10.95
N ALA A 311 -20.21 -0.83 -10.26
CA ALA A 311 -21.58 -0.48 -10.57
C ALA A 311 -21.88 0.99 -10.37
N THR A 312 -21.17 1.71 -9.49
CA THR A 312 -21.45 3.11 -9.10
C THR A 312 -20.40 4.10 -9.56
N GLY A 313 -19.22 3.65 -9.99
CA GLY A 313 -18.07 4.51 -10.23
C GLY A 313 -17.61 5.27 -9.00
N THR A 314 -17.95 4.78 -7.81
CA THR A 314 -17.62 5.44 -6.55
C THR A 314 -16.46 4.69 -5.91
N PRO A 315 -15.32 5.36 -5.65
CA PRO A 315 -14.18 4.72 -5.01
C PRO A 315 -14.47 4.38 -3.54
N PHE A 316 -13.76 3.39 -3.02
CA PHE A 316 -13.90 2.90 -1.66
C PHE A 316 -12.54 2.70 -1.01
N HIS A 317 -12.37 3.24 0.19
CA HIS A 317 -11.16 3.11 0.98
C HIS A 317 -11.57 2.77 2.40
N GLY A 318 -11.33 1.54 2.84
CA GLY A 318 -11.81 1.12 4.16
C GLY A 318 -11.56 -0.34 4.46
N VAL A 319 -12.33 -0.85 5.44
CA VAL A 319 -12.22 -2.23 5.91
C VAL A 319 -13.48 -3.02 5.53
N VAL A 320 -13.30 -4.13 4.84
CA VAL A 320 -14.36 -5.07 4.45
C VAL A 320 -14.03 -6.46 4.98
N ALA A 321 -14.93 -7.05 5.76
CA ALA A 321 -14.74 -8.36 6.40
C ALA A 321 -13.41 -8.48 7.17
N GLY A 322 -12.95 -7.39 7.79
CA GLY A 322 -11.67 -7.34 8.51
C GLY A 322 -10.44 -7.27 7.60
N THR A 323 -10.60 -6.85 6.34
CA THR A 323 -9.52 -6.70 5.37
C THR A 323 -9.50 -5.27 4.85
N VAL A 324 -8.32 -4.66 4.72
CA VAL A 324 -8.20 -3.37 4.05
C VAL A 324 -8.51 -3.55 2.56
N LEU A 325 -9.35 -2.68 2.03
CA LEU A 325 -9.75 -2.66 0.64
C LEU A 325 -9.69 -1.24 0.12
N LEU A 326 -8.89 -1.04 -0.93
CA LEU A 326 -8.77 0.18 -1.71
C LEU A 326 -9.34 -0.10 -3.08
N ILE A 327 -10.27 0.74 -3.51
CA ILE A 327 -10.88 0.67 -4.82
C ILE A 327 -10.90 2.08 -5.38
N ASP A 328 -10.11 2.31 -6.40
CA ASP A 328 -10.12 3.52 -7.19
C ASP A 328 -11.01 3.29 -8.40
N ALA A 329 -12.30 3.61 -8.23
CA ALA A 329 -13.31 3.47 -9.26
C ALA A 329 -13.60 4.81 -9.93
N GLN A 330 -13.57 4.85 -11.26
CA GLN A 330 -13.85 6.04 -12.05
C GLN A 330 -14.73 5.70 -13.25
N ARG A 331 -15.79 6.48 -13.45
CA ARG A 331 -16.66 6.40 -14.62
C ARG A 331 -16.29 7.42 -15.68
N THR A 332 -16.31 6.99 -16.93
CA THR A 332 -16.28 7.89 -18.08
C THR A 332 -17.64 8.54 -18.30
N GLU A 333 -17.68 9.58 -19.12
CA GLU A 333 -18.95 10.07 -19.65
C GLU A 333 -19.65 8.96 -20.46
N PRO A 334 -21.00 8.95 -20.48
CA PRO A 334 -21.73 7.99 -21.28
C PRO A 334 -21.50 8.19 -22.78
N LEU A 335 -21.12 7.12 -23.48
CA LEU A 335 -21.06 7.03 -24.93
C LEU A 335 -22.01 5.92 -25.39
N ASP A 336 -22.95 6.24 -26.28
CA ASP A 336 -23.94 5.31 -26.83
C ASP A 336 -24.76 4.53 -25.77
N GLY A 337 -25.16 5.22 -24.70
CA GLY A 337 -25.98 4.62 -23.63
C GLY A 337 -25.21 3.64 -22.74
N ARG A 338 -23.88 3.71 -22.74
CA ARG A 338 -22.96 2.96 -21.87
C ARG A 338 -21.89 3.89 -21.32
N PHE A 339 -21.27 3.54 -20.22
CA PHE A 339 -20.06 4.19 -19.73
C PHE A 339 -19.01 3.12 -19.40
N VAL A 340 -17.74 3.50 -19.44
CA VAL A 340 -16.66 2.64 -18.95
C VAL A 340 -16.46 2.97 -17.47
N THR A 341 -16.36 1.95 -16.63
CA THR A 341 -15.85 2.10 -15.27
C THR A 341 -14.50 1.42 -15.17
N HIS A 342 -13.47 2.20 -14.84
CA HIS A 342 -12.16 1.68 -14.48
C HIS A 342 -12.13 1.50 -12.97
N CYS A 343 -11.65 0.36 -12.48
CA CYS A 343 -11.48 0.07 -11.07
C CYS A 343 -10.07 -0.48 -10.85
N GLY A 344 -9.19 0.29 -10.19
CA GLY A 344 -7.99 -0.25 -9.56
C GLY A 344 -8.36 -0.76 -8.17
N VAL A 345 -7.97 -1.98 -7.83
CA VAL A 345 -8.32 -2.60 -6.54
C VAL A 345 -7.07 -3.10 -5.85
N THR A 346 -6.87 -2.71 -4.58
CA THR A 346 -5.87 -3.28 -3.69
C THR A 346 -6.56 -3.94 -2.51
N VAL A 347 -6.25 -5.21 -2.26
CA VAL A 347 -6.72 -5.97 -1.11
C VAL A 347 -5.55 -6.26 -0.18
N GLY A 348 -5.74 -5.97 1.11
CA GLY A 348 -4.68 -6.04 2.11
C GLY A 348 -3.87 -4.76 2.20
N VAL A 349 -2.69 -4.86 2.81
CA VAL A 349 -1.77 -3.73 2.96
C VAL A 349 -0.39 -4.18 2.48
N PRO A 350 0.20 -3.53 1.46
CA PRO A 350 1.56 -3.85 1.06
C PRO A 350 2.50 -3.72 2.26
N LEU A 351 3.49 -4.59 2.34
CA LEU A 351 4.56 -4.40 3.32
C LEU A 351 5.43 -3.23 2.85
N VAL A 352 5.86 -2.39 3.79
CA VAL A 352 6.78 -1.28 3.51
C VAL A 352 8.05 -1.86 2.91
N GLN A 353 8.28 -1.71 1.60
CA GLN A 353 9.61 -2.00 1.07
C GLN A 353 10.52 -0.82 1.44
N PRO A 354 11.67 -1.07 2.12
CA PRO A 354 12.64 -0.03 2.42
C PRO A 354 13.30 0.53 1.16
#